data_AF-A0A6I2MEY4-F1
#
_entry.id   AF-A0A6I2MEY4-F1
#
_cell.length_a   1.000
_cell.length_b   1.000
_cell.length_c   1.000
_cell.angle_alpha   90.00
_cell.angle_beta   90.00
_cell.angle_gamma   90.00
#
_symmetry.space_group_name_H-M   'P 1'
#
loop_
_entity.id
_entity.type
_entity.pdbx_description
1 polymer ?
#
loop_
_entity_poly.entity_id
_entity_poly.type
_entity_poly.pdbx_seq_one_letter_code
_entity_poly.pdbx_strand_id
1 'polypeptide(L)'
;MINANKSLTQSEYELFYAYNELLNCIEEDLTFLIQSFASMECTEGEYVMDDLVDAFIQIDTTHSGMFHLAGDDEYLQNQILLFDQIIEELKPFTLNKDDAFSFQIFIKEELSVLFLQWKR
;
A
#
# COMPACT_ATOMS: atom_id res chain seq x y z
N MET A 1 31.69 9.18 -11.35
CA MET A 1 31.15 9.18 -12.73
C MET A 1 29.73 8.64 -12.63
N ILE A 2 28.74 9.52 -12.73
CA ILE A 2 27.32 9.17 -12.62
C ILE A 2 26.91 8.49 -13.92
N ASN A 3 26.40 7.26 -13.84
CA ASN A 3 26.06 6.46 -15.01
C ASN A 3 24.70 6.94 -15.55
N ALA A 4 24.74 7.89 -16.49
CA ALA A 4 23.59 8.63 -16.98
C ALA A 4 22.64 7.85 -17.93
N ASN A 5 22.66 6.51 -17.98
CA ASN A 5 21.86 5.73 -18.93
C ASN A 5 21.60 4.29 -18.45
N LYS A 6 20.79 4.09 -17.41
CA LYS A 6 20.09 2.81 -17.27
C LYS A 6 18.63 3.03 -17.69
N SER A 7 18.35 2.86 -18.98
CA SER A 7 16.96 2.74 -19.43
C SER A 7 16.38 1.49 -18.78
N LEU A 8 15.21 1.62 -18.14
CA LEU A 8 14.50 0.49 -17.59
C LEU A 8 14.26 -0.55 -18.70
N THR A 9 14.54 -1.81 -18.41
CA THR A 9 14.05 -2.91 -19.23
C THR A 9 12.53 -2.95 -19.17
N GLN A 10 11.90 -3.61 -20.14
CA GLN A 10 10.44 -3.77 -20.16
C GLN A 10 9.91 -4.35 -18.84
N SER A 11 10.57 -5.36 -18.29
CA SER A 11 10.16 -5.98 -17.01
C SER A 11 10.36 -5.07 -15.81
N GLU A 12 11.40 -4.23 -15.81
CA GLU A 12 11.61 -3.21 -14.76
C GLU A 12 10.51 -2.13 -14.83
N TYR A 13 10.14 -1.69 -16.04
CA TYR A 13 9.03 -0.77 -16.23
C TYR A 13 7.68 -1.37 -15.78
N GLU A 14 7.41 -2.63 -16.16
CA GLU A 14 6.20 -3.34 -15.75
C GLU A 14 6.10 -3.47 -14.23
N LEU A 15 7.23 -3.71 -13.54
CA LEU A 15 7.27 -3.76 -12.09
C LEU A 15 6.95 -2.39 -11.47
N PHE A 16 7.57 -1.31 -11.95
CA PHE A 16 7.26 0.05 -11.50
C PHE A 16 5.79 0.41 -11.74
N TYR A 17 5.26 0.05 -12.90
CA TYR A 17 3.88 0.31 -13.26
C TYR A 17 2.92 -0.45 -12.33
N ALA A 18 3.09 -1.76 -12.19
CA ALA A 18 2.26 -2.57 -11.30
C ALA A 18 2.33 -2.10 -9.85
N TYR A 19 3.52 -1.73 -9.37
CA TYR A 19 3.70 -1.20 -8.03
C TYR A 19 2.94 0.11 -7.81
N ASN A 20 3.00 1.04 -8.77
CA ASN A 20 2.24 2.29 -8.70
C ASN A 20 0.73 2.06 -8.78
N GLU A 21 0.26 1.12 -9.62
CA GLU A 21 -1.16 0.77 -9.67
C GLU A 21 -1.64 0.22 -8.32
N LEU A 22 -0.87 -0.64 -7.65
CA LEU A 22 -1.20 -1.13 -6.30
C LEU A 22 -1.30 0.02 -5.28
N LEU A 23 -0.36 0.97 -5.31
CA LEU A 23 -0.42 2.15 -4.44
C LEU A 23 -1.65 3.03 -4.71
N ASN A 24 -2.04 3.18 -5.98
CA ASN A 24 -3.24 3.90 -6.36
C ASN A 24 -4.50 3.18 -5.87
N CYS A 25 -4.58 1.86 -6.03
CA CYS A 25 -5.69 1.06 -5.50
C CYS A 25 -5.84 1.23 -3.99
N ILE A 26 -4.74 1.13 -3.23
CA ILE A 26 -4.74 1.35 -1.78
C ILE A 26 -5.29 2.74 -1.43
N GLU A 27 -4.88 3.79 -2.14
CA GLU A 27 -5.37 5.14 -1.90
C GLU A 27 -6.87 5.30 -2.21
N GLU A 28 -7.33 4.71 -3.31
CA GLU A 28 -8.73 4.70 -3.71
C GLU A 28 -9.60 3.95 -2.69
N ASP A 29 -9.18 2.77 -2.27
CA ASP A 29 -9.86 1.95 -1.27
C ASP A 29 -9.93 2.63 0.09
N LEU A 30 -8.81 3.21 0.57
CA LEU A 30 -8.80 4.01 1.81
C LEU A 30 -9.77 5.19 1.71
N THR A 31 -9.78 5.89 0.59
CA THR A 31 -10.67 7.04 0.38
C THR A 31 -12.13 6.61 0.38
N PHE A 32 -12.46 5.54 -0.34
CA PHE A 32 -13.80 4.97 -0.38
C PHE A 32 -14.24 4.53 1.02
N LEU A 33 -13.42 3.77 1.74
CA LEU A 33 -13.74 3.23 3.05
C LEU A 33 -14.01 4.34 4.07
N ILE A 34 -13.16 5.38 4.13
CA ILE A 34 -13.36 6.52 5.03
C ILE A 34 -14.68 7.24 4.74
N GLN A 35 -15.02 7.44 3.47
CA GLN A 35 -16.28 8.05 3.07
C GLN A 35 -17.48 7.13 3.40
N SER A 36 -17.33 5.84 3.16
CA SER A 36 -18.35 4.82 3.40
C SER A 36 -18.74 4.75 4.87
N PHE A 37 -17.76 4.83 5.80
CA PHE A 37 -18.00 4.78 7.25
C PHE A 37 -18.76 6.01 7.78
N ALA A 38 -18.78 7.11 7.03
CA ALA A 38 -19.59 8.28 7.35
C ALA A 38 -21.05 8.15 6.89
N SER A 39 -21.37 7.15 6.06
CA SER A 39 -22.69 6.92 5.46
C SER A 39 -23.31 5.62 5.97
N MET A 40 -24.55 5.67 6.49
CA MET A 40 -25.26 4.49 7.02
C MET A 40 -25.67 3.46 5.95
N GLU A 41 -25.48 3.74 4.65
CA GLU A 41 -26.03 2.95 3.54
C GLU A 41 -24.98 2.13 2.77
N CYS A 42 -23.69 2.20 3.11
CA CYS A 42 -22.64 1.58 2.32
C CYS A 42 -22.51 0.08 2.63
N THR A 43 -23.03 -0.78 1.74
CA THR A 43 -23.03 -2.25 1.90
C THR A 43 -21.78 -2.94 1.37
N GLU A 44 -20.89 -2.21 0.69
CA GLU A 44 -19.71 -2.77 0.01
C GLU A 44 -18.41 -2.66 0.84
N GLY A 45 -18.45 -2.01 2.01
CA GLY A 45 -17.25 -1.74 2.81
C GLY A 45 -16.47 -2.99 3.23
N GLU A 46 -17.14 -4.13 3.45
CA GLU A 46 -16.44 -5.39 3.77
C GLU A 46 -15.61 -5.92 2.59
N TYR A 47 -16.15 -5.86 1.37
CA TYR A 47 -15.41 -6.28 0.17
C TYR A 47 -14.20 -5.37 -0.10
N VAL A 48 -14.38 -4.06 0.04
CA VAL A 48 -13.28 -3.11 -0.16
C VAL A 48 -12.22 -3.22 0.93
N MET A 49 -12.59 -3.60 2.16
CA MET A 49 -11.61 -3.93 3.20
C MET A 49 -10.77 -5.16 2.84
N ASP A 50 -11.38 -6.19 2.24
CA ASP A 50 -10.65 -7.36 1.76
C ASP A 50 -9.72 -7.00 0.58
N ASP A 51 -10.21 -6.22 -0.39
CA ASP A 51 -9.42 -5.77 -1.54
C ASP A 51 -8.21 -4.92 -1.09
N LEU A 52 -8.42 -4.04 -0.11
CA LEU A 52 -7.35 -3.24 0.51
C LEU A 52 -6.25 -4.14 1.11
N VAL A 53 -6.64 -5.18 1.88
CA VAL A 53 -5.70 -6.13 2.47
C VAL A 53 -4.92 -6.88 1.38
N ASP A 54 -5.61 -7.34 0.34
CA ASP A 54 -4.99 -8.07 -0.76
C ASP A 54 -4.00 -7.17 -1.54
N ALA A 55 -4.27 -5.88 -1.69
CA ALA A 55 -3.36 -4.92 -2.29
C ALA A 55 -2.07 -4.75 -1.46
N PHE A 56 -2.19 -4.63 -0.13
CA PHE A 56 -1.02 -4.57 0.77
C PHE A 56 -0.18 -5.85 0.74
N ILE A 57 -0.81 -7.03 0.67
CA ILE A 57 -0.09 -8.31 0.51
C ILE A 57 0.67 -8.33 -0.82
N GLN A 58 0.05 -7.86 -1.90
CA GLN A 58 0.72 -7.78 -3.20
C GLN A 58 1.91 -6.81 -3.18
N ILE A 59 1.81 -5.68 -2.48
CA ILE A 59 2.95 -4.79 -2.28
C ILE A 59 4.07 -5.50 -1.52
N ASP A 60 3.79 -6.17 -0.40
CA ASP A 60 4.80 -6.91 0.38
C ASP A 60 5.58 -7.91 -0.51
N THR A 61 4.86 -8.64 -1.36
CA THR A 61 5.50 -9.61 -2.28
C THR A 61 6.37 -8.96 -3.37
N THR A 62 6.07 -7.73 -3.77
CA THR A 62 6.79 -7.01 -4.85
C THR A 62 7.88 -6.08 -4.31
N HIS A 63 7.84 -5.74 -3.02
CA HIS A 63 8.72 -4.79 -2.35
C HIS A 63 10.20 -5.15 -2.48
N SER A 64 10.54 -6.42 -2.30
CA SER A 64 11.93 -6.88 -2.46
C SER A 64 12.45 -6.63 -3.87
N GLY A 65 11.63 -6.88 -4.91
CA GLY A 65 11.99 -6.60 -6.30
C GLY A 65 12.17 -5.11 -6.57
N MET A 66 11.28 -4.28 -6.04
CA MET A 66 11.35 -2.82 -6.13
C MET A 66 12.58 -2.26 -5.42
N PHE A 67 12.94 -2.80 -4.25
CA PHE A 67 14.12 -2.38 -3.51
C PHE A 67 15.41 -2.66 -4.28
N HIS A 68 15.50 -3.83 -4.92
CA HIS A 68 16.63 -4.17 -5.79
C HIS A 68 16.67 -3.27 -7.04
N LEU A 69 15.49 -2.95 -7.59
CA LEU A 69 15.37 -2.10 -8.77
C LEU A 69 15.76 -0.64 -8.49
N ALA A 70 15.49 -0.14 -7.28
CA ALA A 70 15.91 1.19 -6.83
C ALA A 70 17.44 1.37 -6.91
N GLY A 71 18.22 0.29 -6.82
CA GLY A 71 19.66 0.31 -7.06
C GLY A 71 20.41 1.21 -6.08
N ASP A 72 20.93 2.34 -6.56
CA ASP A 72 21.65 3.34 -5.75
C ASP A 72 20.75 4.54 -5.35
N ASP A 73 19.45 4.50 -5.68
CA ASP A 73 18.48 5.51 -5.26
C ASP A 73 18.11 5.30 -3.78
N GLU A 74 18.94 5.87 -2.90
CA GLU A 74 18.74 5.81 -1.45
C GLU A 74 17.39 6.39 -1.02
N TYR A 75 16.86 7.39 -1.74
CA TYR A 75 15.56 7.97 -1.41
C TYR A 75 14.46 6.96 -1.66
N LEU A 76 14.43 6.33 -2.85
CA LEU A 76 13.43 5.31 -3.19
C LEU A 76 13.54 4.08 -2.29
N GLN A 77 14.77 3.63 -1.98
CA GLN A 77 14.99 2.54 -1.02
C GLN A 77 14.42 2.87 0.37
N ASN A 78 14.66 4.09 0.86
CA ASN A 78 14.11 4.52 2.14
C ASN A 78 12.57 4.60 2.11
N GLN A 79 11.97 5.04 1.01
CA GLN A 79 10.51 5.07 0.86
C GLN A 79 9.90 3.67 0.91
N ILE A 80 10.54 2.69 0.28
CA ILE A 80 10.15 1.27 0.33
C ILE A 80 10.22 0.75 1.78
N LEU A 81 11.34 0.96 2.46
CA LEU A 81 11.52 0.53 3.85
C LEU A 81 10.56 1.22 4.84
N LEU A 82 10.20 2.48 4.59
CA LEU A 82 9.19 3.18 5.39
C LEU A 82 7.79 2.60 5.14
N PHE A 83 7.48 2.18 3.91
CA PHE A 83 6.21 1.55 3.60
C PHE A 83 6.10 0.16 4.25
N ASP A 84 7.21 -0.58 4.40
CA ASP A 84 7.22 -1.84 5.16
C ASP A 84 6.68 -1.66 6.59
N GLN A 85 6.95 -0.51 7.22
CA GLN A 85 6.42 -0.20 8.55
C GLN A 85 4.89 -0.13 8.56
N ILE A 86 4.29 0.39 7.49
CA ILE A 86 2.82 0.43 7.34
C ILE A 86 2.26 -0.98 7.20
N ILE A 87 2.94 -1.85 6.45
CA ILE A 87 2.56 -3.26 6.27
C ILE A 87 2.63 -4.00 7.62
N GLU A 88 3.66 -3.76 8.43
CA GLU A 88 3.78 -4.36 9.76
C GLU A 88 2.59 -4.00 10.67
N GLU A 89 2.15 -2.74 10.66
CA GLU A 89 0.97 -2.31 11.44
C GLU A 89 -0.34 -2.96 10.95
N LEU A 90 -0.40 -3.38 9.68
CA LEU A 90 -1.56 -4.06 9.10
C LEU A 90 -1.63 -5.57 9.44
N LYS A 91 -0.49 -6.21 9.79
CA LYS A 91 -0.42 -7.67 10.03
C LYS A 91 -1.46 -8.24 11.01
N PRO A 92 -1.85 -7.57 12.10
CA PRO A 92 -2.89 -8.08 12.99
C PRO A 92 -4.22 -8.34 12.27
N PHE A 93 -4.54 -7.54 11.25
CA PHE A 93 -5.79 -7.59 10.48
C PHE A 93 -5.71 -8.53 9.26
N THR A 94 -4.50 -8.87 8.80
CA THR A 94 -4.32 -9.88 7.74
C THR A 94 -4.43 -11.31 8.27
N LEU A 95 -4.10 -11.53 9.55
CA LEU A 95 -4.13 -12.84 10.20
C LEU A 95 -5.46 -13.16 10.90
N ASN A 96 -6.25 -12.13 11.23
CA ASN A 96 -7.53 -12.27 11.93
C ASN A 96 -8.58 -11.33 11.33
N LYS A 97 -9.32 -11.83 10.33
CA LYS A 97 -10.37 -11.09 9.62
C LYS A 97 -11.72 -11.04 10.36
N ASP A 98 -11.85 -11.70 11.52
CA ASP A 98 -13.14 -11.85 12.21
C ASP A 98 -13.59 -10.57 12.96
N ASP A 99 -12.72 -9.57 13.09
CA ASP A 99 -13.04 -8.30 13.76
C ASP A 99 -13.08 -7.11 12.78
N ALA A 100 -14.08 -7.15 11.88
CA ALA A 100 -14.31 -6.09 10.89
C ALA A 100 -14.50 -4.71 11.55
N PHE A 101 -15.11 -4.63 12.73
CA PHE A 101 -15.34 -3.35 13.41
C PHE A 101 -14.03 -2.73 13.90
N SER A 102 -13.15 -3.50 14.54
CA SER A 102 -11.82 -3.02 14.91
C SER A 102 -10.99 -2.64 13.70
N PHE A 103 -11.12 -3.38 12.59
CA PHE A 103 -10.41 -3.03 11.36
C PHE A 103 -10.89 -1.70 10.76
N GLN A 104 -12.20 -1.44 10.75
CA GLN A 104 -12.74 -0.14 10.32
C GLN A 104 -12.19 1.02 11.15
N ILE A 105 -12.12 0.86 12.48
CA ILE A 105 -11.53 1.87 13.37
C ILE A 105 -10.06 2.10 13.02
N PHE A 106 -9.29 1.03 12.89
CA PHE A 106 -7.87 1.10 12.51
C PHE A 106 -7.66 1.81 11.17
N ILE A 107 -8.45 1.48 10.15
CA ILE A 107 -8.37 2.13 8.83
C ILE A 107 -8.55 3.65 8.96
N LYS A 108 -9.59 4.05 9.71
CA LYS A 108 -9.99 5.45 9.84
C LYS A 108 -9.03 6.26 10.70
N GLU A 109 -8.56 5.69 11.81
CA GLU A 109 -7.81 6.44 12.83
C GLU A 109 -6.30 6.33 12.67
N GLU A 110 -5.80 5.25 12.06
CA GLU A 110 -4.37 4.92 12.04
C GLU A 110 -3.85 4.69 10.61
N LEU A 111 -4.35 3.69 9.88
CA LEU A 111 -3.78 3.28 8.58
C LEU A 111 -3.78 4.42 7.56
N SER A 112 -4.89 5.14 7.45
CA SER A 112 -5.00 6.28 6.54
C SER A 112 -4.04 7.42 6.90
N VAL A 113 -3.79 7.63 8.20
CA VAL A 113 -2.82 8.62 8.69
C VAL A 113 -1.40 8.19 8.34
N LEU A 114 -1.05 6.92 8.59
CA LEU A 114 0.27 6.36 8.25
C LEU A 114 0.54 6.47 6.74
N PHE A 115 -0.42 6.08 5.91
CA PHE A 115 -0.32 6.16 4.45
C PHE A 115 -0.12 7.60 3.96
N LEU A 116 -0.89 8.56 4.49
CA LEU A 116 -0.75 9.98 4.16
C LEU A 116 0.56 10.59 4.66
N GLN A 117 1.13 10.09 5.76
CA GLN A 117 2.43 10.55 6.25
C GLN A 117 3.56 10.06 5.36
N TRP A 118 3.50 8.80 4.92
CA TRP A 118 4.48 8.22 4.00
C TRP A 118 4.49 8.89 2.62
N LYS A 119 3.31 9.24 2.08
CA LYS A 119 3.18 9.87 0.76
C LYS A 119 3.80 11.29 0.65
N ARG A 120 4.14 11.93 1.78
CA ARG A 120 4.64 13.32 1.84
C ARG A 120 6.13 13.42 1.52
#